data_AF-A0A2A2M6T2-F1
#
_entry.id   AF-A0A2A2M6T2-F1
#
_cell.length_a   1.000
_cell.length_b   1.000
_cell.length_c   1.000
_cell.angle_alpha   90.00
_cell.angle_beta   90.00
_cell.angle_gamma   90.00
#
_symmetry.space_group_name_H-M   'P 1'
#
loop_
_entity.id
_entity.type
_entity.pdbx_description
1 polymer ?
#
loop_
_entity_poly.entity_id
_entity_poly.type
_entity_poly.pdbx_seq_one_letter_code
_entity_poly.pdbx_strand_id
1 'polypeptide(L)'
;MAKVADGIRYAEKVVAGEIIACDLVKLACQRFLDDLKNGEKRGVFFSEPRAQHILNFYKFVPHVKGNLAGKPIELMDWHVFILINIFGFVIPLVDENTGEVVLRNDGSGRPVMVRR
;
A
#
# COMPACT_ATOMS: atom_id res chain seq x y z
N MET A 1 -3.16 -10.98 -12.97
CA MET A 1 -2.57 -10.98 -11.61
C MET A 1 -2.45 -9.53 -11.17
N ALA A 2 -2.96 -9.19 -10.00
CA ALA A 2 -3.01 -7.80 -9.55
C ALA A 2 -1.61 -7.20 -9.40
N LYS A 3 -1.44 -5.99 -9.92
CA LYS A 3 -0.21 -5.21 -9.89
C LYS A 3 -0.42 -3.93 -9.09
N VAL A 4 0.64 -3.43 -8.48
CA VAL A 4 0.62 -2.14 -7.77
C VAL A 4 0.07 -1.01 -8.66
N ALA A 5 0.43 -1.00 -9.93
CA ALA A 5 -0.07 -0.03 -10.92
C ALA A 5 -1.60 -0.03 -11.06
N ASP A 6 -2.29 -1.14 -10.79
CA ASP A 6 -3.76 -1.21 -10.88
C ASP A 6 -4.41 -0.34 -9.79
N GLY A 7 -3.86 -0.37 -8.57
CA GLY A 7 -4.32 0.48 -7.46
C GLY A 7 -3.93 1.95 -7.62
N ILE A 8 -2.80 2.25 -8.26
CA ILE A 8 -2.42 3.63 -8.61
C ILE A 8 -3.42 4.20 -9.63
N ARG A 9 -3.71 3.45 -10.70
CA ARG A 9 -4.70 3.88 -11.71
C ARG A 9 -6.10 4.04 -11.13
N TYR A 10 -6.49 3.20 -10.17
CA TYR A 10 -7.75 3.40 -9.45
C TYR A 10 -7.80 4.77 -8.77
N ALA A 11 -6.75 5.15 -8.05
CA ALA A 11 -6.68 6.43 -7.36
C ALA A 11 -6.75 7.61 -8.33
N GLU A 12 -6.03 7.53 -9.45
CA GLU A 12 -6.06 8.52 -10.53
C GLU A 12 -7.47 8.70 -11.10
N LYS A 13 -8.15 7.60 -11.42
CA LYS A 13 -9.52 7.61 -11.98
C LYS A 13 -10.56 8.16 -11.00
N VAL A 14 -10.43 7.85 -9.72
CA VAL A 14 -11.32 8.39 -8.68
C VAL A 14 -11.13 9.91 -8.55
N VAL A 15 -9.89 10.39 -8.52
CA VAL A 15 -9.57 11.82 -8.43
C VAL A 15 -10.01 12.56 -9.69
N ALA A 16 -9.85 11.96 -10.87
CA ALA A 16 -10.32 12.48 -12.15
C ALA A 16 -11.86 12.49 -12.29
N GLY A 17 -12.58 11.83 -11.39
CA GLY A 17 -14.04 11.72 -11.43
C GLY A 17 -14.57 10.69 -12.44
N GLU A 18 -13.70 9.87 -13.03
CA GLU A 18 -14.09 8.76 -13.92
C GLU A 18 -14.78 7.63 -13.15
N ILE A 19 -14.39 7.41 -11.89
CA ILE A 19 -15.04 6.48 -10.98
C ILE A 19 -15.80 7.28 -9.92
N ILE A 20 -17.12 7.07 -9.87
CA ILE A 20 -17.97 7.66 -8.84
C ILE A 20 -17.61 7.05 -7.49
N ALA A 21 -17.16 7.91 -6.57
CA ALA A 21 -16.83 7.54 -5.20
C ALA A 21 -17.30 8.63 -4.23
N CYS A 22 -17.50 8.26 -2.96
CA CYS A 22 -17.80 9.23 -1.91
C CYS A 22 -16.59 10.12 -1.60
N ASP A 23 -16.84 11.25 -0.93
CA ASP A 23 -15.82 12.27 -0.70
C ASP A 23 -14.62 11.75 0.09
N LEU A 24 -14.84 10.87 1.07
CA LEU A 24 -13.75 10.27 1.84
C LEU A 24 -12.84 9.39 0.99
N VAL A 25 -13.39 8.66 0.02
CA VAL A 25 -12.60 7.83 -0.90
C VAL A 25 -11.81 8.71 -1.86
N LYS A 26 -12.41 9.79 -2.38
CA LYS A 26 -11.71 10.79 -3.20
C LYS A 26 -10.53 11.41 -2.45
N LEU A 27 -10.76 11.85 -1.21
CA LEU A 27 -9.71 12.42 -0.35
C LEU A 27 -8.61 11.39 -0.03
N ALA A 28 -8.96 10.12 0.19
CA ALA A 28 -7.98 9.07 0.39
C ALA A 28 -7.13 8.80 -0.86
N CYS A 29 -7.74 8.81 -2.05
CA CYS A 29 -7.04 8.66 -3.32
C CYS A 29 -6.11 9.86 -3.59
N GLN A 30 -6.59 11.08 -3.34
CA GLN A 30 -5.76 12.28 -3.46
C GLN A 30 -4.55 12.23 -2.51
N ARG A 31 -4.78 11.91 -1.23
CA ARG A 31 -3.70 11.74 -0.25
C ARG A 31 -2.69 10.68 -0.68
N PHE A 32 -3.16 9.55 -1.23
CA PHE A 32 -2.28 8.51 -1.74
C PHE A 32 -1.36 9.03 -2.84
N LEU A 33 -1.90 9.75 -3.84
CA LEU A 33 -1.11 10.34 -4.92
C LEU A 33 -0.16 11.43 -4.41
N ASP A 34 -0.60 12.24 -3.44
CA ASP A 34 0.23 13.26 -2.81
C ASP A 34 1.36 12.64 -1.98
N ASP A 35 1.11 11.54 -1.27
CA ASP A 35 2.10 10.76 -0.53
C ASP A 35 3.10 10.09 -1.50
N LEU A 36 2.68 9.61 -2.68
CA LEU A 36 3.60 9.11 -3.70
C LEU A 36 4.55 10.21 -4.22
N LYS A 37 4.04 11.44 -4.40
CA LYS A 37 4.81 12.55 -4.96
C LYS A 37 5.68 13.26 -3.92
N ASN A 38 5.17 13.42 -2.69
CA ASN A 38 5.74 14.29 -1.67
C ASN A 38 5.93 13.61 -0.31
N GLY A 39 5.65 12.31 -0.19
CA GLY A 39 5.75 11.57 1.08
C GLY A 39 7.15 11.62 1.68
N GLU A 40 8.19 11.52 0.85
CA GLU A 40 9.57 11.44 1.32
C GLU A 40 10.00 12.69 2.11
N LYS A 41 9.45 13.86 1.78
CA LYS A 41 9.67 15.12 2.53
C LYS A 41 9.21 15.03 3.99
N ARG A 42 8.33 14.07 4.31
CA ARG A 42 7.80 13.77 5.65
C ARG A 42 8.33 12.44 6.20
N GLY A 43 9.34 11.83 5.56
CA GLY A 43 9.85 10.52 5.95
C GLY A 43 8.91 9.35 5.65
N VAL A 44 7.93 9.53 4.76
CA VAL A 44 7.01 8.47 4.32
C VAL A 44 7.43 8.00 2.93
N PHE A 45 7.76 6.73 2.80
CA PHE A 45 8.29 6.16 1.57
C PHE A 45 7.34 5.09 1.04
N PHE A 46 7.20 4.97 -0.27
CA PHE A 46 6.41 3.91 -0.88
C PHE A 46 7.32 2.77 -1.37
N SER A 47 7.12 1.58 -0.80
CA SER A 47 7.84 0.36 -1.17
C SER A 47 6.98 -0.50 -2.09
N GLU A 48 7.19 -0.36 -3.41
CA GLU A 48 6.53 -1.20 -4.40
C GLU A 48 6.72 -2.70 -4.16
N PRO A 49 7.92 -3.22 -3.77
CA PRO A 49 8.09 -4.63 -3.43
C PRO A 49 7.19 -5.10 -2.28
N ARG A 50 7.02 -4.28 -1.22
CA ARG A 50 6.14 -4.63 -0.08
C ARG A 50 4.67 -4.58 -0.47
N ALA A 51 4.28 -3.58 -1.26
CA ALA A 51 2.93 -3.48 -1.83
C ALA A 51 2.62 -4.71 -2.72
N GLN A 52 3.55 -5.10 -3.59
CA GLN A 52 3.33 -6.25 -4.48
C GLN A 52 3.32 -7.59 -3.70
N HIS A 53 4.07 -7.69 -2.60
CA HIS A 53 4.09 -8.88 -1.75
C HIS A 53 2.69 -9.23 -1.21
N ILE A 54 1.93 -8.25 -0.69
CA ILE A 54 0.56 -8.52 -0.22
C ILE A 54 -0.38 -8.91 -1.37
N LEU A 55 -0.25 -8.28 -2.55
CA LEU A 55 -1.08 -8.65 -3.71
C LEU A 55 -0.81 -10.09 -4.16
N ASN A 56 0.46 -10.53 -4.07
CA ASN A 56 0.83 -11.91 -4.36
C ASN A 56 0.26 -12.90 -3.34
N PHE A 57 0.17 -12.50 -2.06
CA PHE A 57 -0.39 -13.34 -1.00
C PHE A 57 -1.87 -13.68 -1.25
N TYR A 58 -2.65 -12.78 -1.86
CA TYR A 58 -4.08 -13.02 -2.11
C TYR A 58 -4.39 -14.19 -3.06
N LYS A 59 -3.40 -14.68 -3.80
CA LYS A 59 -3.52 -15.94 -4.58
C LYS A 59 -3.78 -17.16 -3.70
N PHE A 60 -3.42 -17.07 -2.42
CA PHE A 60 -3.58 -18.15 -1.44
C PHE A 60 -4.78 -17.93 -0.52
N VAL A 61 -5.54 -16.84 -0.70
CA VAL A 61 -6.67 -16.49 0.18
C VAL A 61 -7.97 -16.93 -0.50
N PRO A 62 -8.59 -18.04 -0.06
CA PRO A 62 -9.83 -18.51 -0.67
C PRO A 62 -11.05 -17.78 -0.12
N HIS A 63 -12.12 -17.74 -0.92
CA HIS A 63 -13.45 -17.48 -0.38
C HIS A 63 -13.82 -18.58 0.62
N VAL A 64 -14.28 -18.19 1.81
CA VAL A 64 -14.61 -19.15 2.89
C VAL A 64 -16.00 -19.78 2.70
N LYS A 65 -16.96 -19.06 2.10
CA LYS A 65 -18.35 -19.48 1.94
C LYS A 65 -18.92 -19.01 0.59
N GLY A 66 -20.08 -19.55 0.23
CA GLY A 66 -20.84 -19.19 -0.97
C GLY A 66 -20.38 -19.92 -2.24
N ASN A 67 -20.87 -19.46 -3.39
CA ASN A 67 -20.67 -20.15 -4.68
C ASN A 67 -19.20 -20.18 -5.16
N LEU A 68 -18.35 -19.35 -4.57
CA LEU A 68 -16.92 -19.28 -4.87
C LEU A 68 -16.05 -19.97 -3.80
N ALA A 69 -16.65 -20.65 -2.82
CA ALA A 69 -15.91 -21.27 -1.72
C ALA A 69 -14.75 -22.15 -2.22
N GLY A 70 -13.57 -21.98 -1.60
CA GLY A 70 -12.35 -22.68 -1.96
C GLY A 70 -11.58 -22.06 -3.15
N LYS A 71 -12.17 -21.14 -3.92
CA LYS A 71 -11.46 -20.42 -4.99
C LYS A 71 -10.74 -19.19 -4.42
N PRO A 72 -9.54 -18.83 -4.92
CA PRO A 72 -8.86 -17.60 -4.53
C PRO A 72 -9.71 -16.36 -4.78
N ILE A 73 -9.57 -15.35 -3.91
CA ILE A 73 -10.22 -14.05 -4.08
C ILE A 73 -9.54 -13.29 -5.24
N GLU A 74 -10.31 -12.98 -6.27
CA GLU A 74 -9.87 -12.06 -7.32
C GLU A 74 -9.96 -10.61 -6.84
N LEU A 75 -8.83 -9.91 -6.86
CA LEU A 75 -8.75 -8.52 -6.41
C LEU A 75 -9.30 -7.58 -7.48
N MET A 76 -10.31 -6.78 -7.12
CA MET A 76 -10.75 -5.61 -7.87
C MET A 76 -9.79 -4.44 -7.64
N ASP A 77 -9.77 -3.47 -8.55
CA ASP A 77 -8.90 -2.29 -8.50
C ASP A 77 -8.94 -1.55 -7.14
N TRP A 78 -10.12 -1.39 -6.54
CA TRP A 78 -10.25 -0.76 -5.22
C TRP A 78 -9.72 -1.64 -4.08
N HIS A 79 -9.77 -2.98 -4.19
CA HIS A 79 -9.10 -3.87 -3.24
C HIS A 79 -7.58 -3.67 -3.33
N VAL A 80 -7.05 -3.58 -4.55
CA VAL A 80 -5.62 -3.32 -4.77
C VAL A 80 -5.22 -2.00 -4.14
N PHE A 81 -5.99 -0.93 -4.38
CA PHE A 81 -5.75 0.39 -3.78
C PHE A 81 -5.65 0.34 -2.25
N ILE A 82 -6.59 -0.35 -1.58
CA ILE A 82 -6.56 -0.49 -0.11
C ILE A 82 -5.29 -1.23 0.34
N LEU A 83 -4.97 -2.35 -0.31
CA LEU A 83 -3.83 -3.18 0.08
C LEU A 83 -2.50 -2.46 -0.11
N ILE A 84 -2.30 -1.76 -1.23
CA ILE A 84 -1.05 -1.02 -1.46
C ILE A 84 -0.91 0.19 -0.53
N ASN A 85 -2.02 0.81 -0.09
CA ASN A 85 -1.96 1.85 0.94
C ASN A 85 -1.46 1.29 2.27
N ILE A 86 -2.03 0.16 2.71
CA ILE A 86 -1.70 -0.43 4.00
C ILE A 86 -0.28 -0.99 4.00
N PHE A 87 0.12 -1.73 2.97
CA PHE A 87 1.38 -2.49 2.98
C PHE A 87 2.52 -1.84 2.20
N GLY A 88 2.22 -0.85 1.35
CA GLY A 88 3.21 -0.18 0.51
C GLY A 88 3.92 0.96 1.23
N PHE A 89 3.23 1.75 2.05
CA PHE A 89 3.87 2.86 2.75
C PHE A 89 4.65 2.40 3.98
N VAL A 90 5.87 2.93 4.10
CA VAL A 90 6.80 2.63 5.17
C VAL A 90 7.45 3.88 5.74
N ILE A 91 7.86 3.80 6.99
CA ILE A 91 8.63 4.82 7.72
C ILE A 91 9.89 4.19 8.34
N PRO A 92 10.94 4.96 8.61
CA PRO A 92 12.08 4.48 9.40
C PRO A 92 11.61 4.02 10.79
N LEU A 93 12.14 2.88 11.25
CA LEU A 93 11.98 2.45 12.62
C LEU A 93 12.77 3.41 13.52
N VAL A 94 12.11 3.92 14.54
CA VAL A 94 12.70 4.77 15.57
C VAL A 94 12.67 4.00 16.88
N ASP A 95 13.79 3.99 17.60
CA ASP A 95 13.86 3.43 18.95
C ASP A 95 13.05 4.31 19.92
N GLU A 96 12.13 3.71 20.66
CA GLU A 96 11.21 4.44 21.55
C GLU A 96 11.90 5.07 22.77
N ASN A 97 13.06 4.55 23.18
CA ASN A 97 13.81 5.04 24.33
C ASN A 97 14.79 6.15 23.93
N THR A 98 15.44 6.03 22.77
CA THR A 98 16.48 6.99 22.34
C THR A 98 15.98 8.03 21.34
N GLY A 99 14.89 7.74 20.62
CA GLY A 99 14.41 8.58 19.52
C GLY A 99 15.27 8.51 18.26
N GLU A 100 16.26 7.61 18.21
CA GLU A 100 17.17 7.46 17.07
C GLU A 100 16.63 6.46 16.04
N VAL A 101 17.02 6.66 14.77
CA VAL A 101 16.64 5.75 13.69
C VAL A 101 17.45 4.46 13.78
N VAL A 102 16.77 3.33 13.81
CA VAL A 102 17.39 2.01 13.82
C VAL A 102 17.94 1.69 12.43
N LEU A 103 19.24 1.43 12.35
CA LEU A 103 19.93 1.04 11.11
C LEU A 103 19.94 -0.48 10.93
N ARG A 104 20.05 -0.93 9.68
CA ARG A 104 20.19 -2.34 9.35
C ARG A 104 21.55 -2.89 9.79
N ASN A 105 21.56 -4.13 10.25
CA ASN A 105 22.77 -4.85 10.66
C ASN A 105 23.60 -5.41 9.47
N ASP A 106 23.31 -4.99 8.23
CA ASP A 106 23.96 -5.45 7.00
C ASP A 106 25.15 -4.57 6.56
N GLY A 107 25.52 -3.57 7.37
CA GLY A 107 26.59 -2.62 7.06
C GLY A 107 26.25 -1.57 6.00
N SER A 108 25.02 -1.55 5.48
CA SER A 108 24.60 -0.60 4.43
C SER A 108 24.36 0.82 4.93
N GLY A 109 24.29 1.03 6.24
CA GLY A 109 23.90 2.31 6.86
C GLY A 109 22.45 2.72 6.56
N ARG A 110 21.63 1.83 5.99
CA ARG A 110 20.23 2.13 5.66
C ARG A 110 19.33 1.93 6.87
N PRO A 111 18.26 2.72 7.02
CA PRO A 111 17.27 2.50 8.07
C PRO A 111 16.52 1.17 7.91
N VAL A 112 16.14 0.59 9.04
CA VAL A 112 15.09 -0.42 9.09
C VAL A 112 13.77 0.27 8.78
N MET A 113 13.02 -0.27 7.82
CA MET A 113 11.75 0.32 7.40
C MET A 113 10.59 -0.52 7.93
N VAL A 114 9.67 0.10 8.64
CA VAL A 114 8.44 -0.52 9.15
C VAL A 114 7.23 0.02 8.42
N ARG A 115 6.12 -0.72 8.47
CA ARG A 115 4.85 -0.25 7.88
C ARG A 115 4.43 1.04 8.58
N ARG A 116 4.00 2.03 7.81
CA ARG A 116 3.43 3.27 8.34
C ARG A 116 2.14 3.01 9.13
#